data_AF-A0A0C3IN49-F1
#
_entry.id   AF-A0A0C3IN49-F1
#
_cell.length_a   1.000
_cell.length_b   1.000
_cell.length_c   1.000
_cell.angle_alpha   90.00
_cell.angle_beta   90.00
_cell.angle_gamma   90.00
#
_symmetry.space_group_name_H-M   'P 1'
#
loop_
_entity.id
_entity.type
_entity.pdbx_description
1 polymer ?
#
loop_
_entity_poly.entity_id
_entity_poly.type
_entity_poly.pdbx_seq_one_letter_code
_entity_poly.pdbx_strand_id
1 'polypeptide(L)'
;MPEANTPILVHIGSIREESLRILQTAALPTFIATLENESGKIETLKNNVPQLFVGKHPITSQGDDAVLHEYSLSEFNSLAPVSGLKKLYPGLVEKQHRTVETHTLEAALKAHKLNAAPIAQLIIEQLEGAQVLLQTLEAQGQLHSLTKLWVRTSPESLYAGMPTQSELIATCEQLGFEIVDTQADDPDFVLVEFKRNPLYSEYKKLQEKAAKLAQREKEQAASNEKAQAEIAQLKQAHEKFTQQHAEQIKKAQAETTQLKQEREKLTKQQESLREQLRTQQQRNQALEAEMQATQARQNKLSIELERAEAQLDLIKDLLLKDKLLQR
;
A
#
# COMPACT_ATOMS: atom_id res chain seq x y z
N MET A 1 48.35 -12.40 -6.01
CA MET A 1 46.97 -11.87 -5.94
C MET A 1 46.07 -13.06 -6.24
N PRO A 2 45.17 -13.47 -5.34
CA PRO A 2 44.23 -14.54 -5.63
C PRO A 2 43.38 -14.20 -6.86
N GLU A 3 42.96 -15.22 -7.61
CA GLU A 3 42.04 -15.03 -8.73
C GLU A 3 40.71 -14.48 -8.18
N ALA A 4 40.05 -13.62 -8.96
CA ALA A 4 38.71 -13.17 -8.61
C ALA A 4 37.81 -14.41 -8.42
N ASN A 5 37.11 -14.51 -7.28
CA ASN A 5 36.32 -15.66 -6.80
C ASN A 5 37.08 -16.82 -6.11
N THR A 6 38.38 -16.76 -5.85
CA THR A 6 38.99 -17.79 -4.98
C THR A 6 38.41 -17.67 -3.55
N PRO A 7 37.81 -18.72 -2.98
CA PRO A 7 37.28 -18.68 -1.62
C PRO A 7 38.39 -18.48 -0.60
N ILE A 8 38.09 -17.73 0.46
CA ILE A 8 39.07 -17.42 1.51
C ILE A 8 38.61 -17.90 2.90
N LEU A 9 39.59 -18.07 3.78
CA LEU A 9 39.41 -18.18 5.22
C LEU A 9 39.63 -16.81 5.86
N VAL A 10 38.73 -16.41 6.75
CA VAL A 10 38.86 -15.18 7.55
C VAL A 10 38.99 -15.55 9.02
N HIS A 11 39.96 -14.98 9.73
CA HIS A 11 40.12 -15.09 11.19
C HIS A 11 40.06 -13.71 11.82
N ILE A 12 39.27 -13.56 12.90
CA ILE A 12 39.05 -12.31 13.60
C ILE A 12 39.29 -12.52 15.09
N GLY A 13 40.21 -11.77 15.68
CA GLY A 13 40.58 -11.84 17.10
C GLY A 13 41.97 -12.46 17.32
N SER A 14 42.29 -12.75 18.58
CA SER A 14 43.57 -13.35 19.00
C SER A 14 43.70 -14.80 18.54
N ILE A 15 44.91 -15.22 18.14
CA ILE A 15 45.14 -16.58 17.64
C ILE A 15 45.44 -17.50 18.83
N ARG A 16 44.46 -18.30 19.26
CA ARG A 16 44.62 -19.32 20.31
C ARG A 16 45.14 -20.64 19.73
N GLU A 17 45.50 -21.59 20.57
CA GLU A 17 46.10 -22.86 20.11
C GLU A 17 45.15 -23.67 19.21
N GLU A 18 43.85 -23.66 19.50
CA GLU A 18 42.85 -24.38 18.71
C GLU A 18 42.66 -23.74 17.33
N SER A 19 42.51 -22.41 17.27
CA SER A 19 42.41 -21.70 16.00
C SER A 19 43.72 -21.74 15.21
N LEU A 20 44.88 -21.75 15.88
CA LEU A 20 46.18 -21.94 15.23
C LEU A 20 46.26 -23.28 14.50
N ARG A 21 45.79 -24.38 15.11
CA ARG A 21 45.75 -25.71 14.47
C ARG A 21 44.85 -25.72 13.24
N ILE A 22 43.69 -25.07 13.31
CA ILE A 22 42.78 -24.93 12.17
C ILE A 22 43.47 -24.14 11.05
N LEU A 23 44.08 -22.99 11.38
CA LEU A 23 44.77 -22.12 10.43
C LEU A 23 45.97 -22.83 9.77
N GLN A 24 46.75 -23.61 10.51
CA GLN A 24 47.91 -24.35 9.97
C GLN A 24 47.54 -25.43 8.96
N THR A 25 46.31 -25.95 9.03
CA THR A 25 45.80 -26.98 8.10
C THR A 25 44.95 -26.39 6.98
N ALA A 26 44.78 -25.06 6.95
CA ALA A 26 43.94 -24.38 5.97
C ALA A 26 44.56 -24.42 4.56
N ALA A 27 43.80 -24.99 3.61
CA ALA A 27 44.17 -25.02 2.20
C ALA A 27 43.74 -23.76 1.42
N LEU A 28 43.15 -22.76 2.09
CA LEU A 28 42.61 -21.54 1.48
C LEU A 28 43.57 -20.36 1.70
N PRO A 29 43.58 -19.35 0.78
CA PRO A 29 44.12 -18.05 1.11
C PRO A 29 43.43 -17.51 2.37
N THR A 30 44.22 -16.98 3.29
CA THR A 30 43.77 -16.65 4.63
C THR A 30 44.00 -15.17 4.94
N PHE A 31 42.96 -14.51 5.44
CA PHE A 31 43.03 -13.17 6.00
C PHE A 31 42.87 -13.24 7.53
N ILE A 32 43.80 -12.64 8.26
CA ILE A 32 43.77 -12.55 9.72
C ILE A 32 43.66 -11.08 10.13
N ALA A 33 42.65 -10.75 10.91
CA ALA A 33 42.56 -9.49 11.63
C ALA A 33 42.77 -9.76 13.12
N THR A 34 43.92 -9.35 13.65
CA THR A 34 44.29 -9.51 15.07
C THR A 34 44.84 -8.20 15.61
N LEU A 35 44.53 -7.91 16.87
CA LEU A 35 45.02 -6.75 17.61
C LEU A 35 46.42 -6.95 18.18
N GLU A 36 46.79 -8.21 18.41
CA GLU A 36 48.02 -8.56 19.09
C GLU A 36 49.20 -8.60 18.11
N ASN A 37 50.38 -8.17 18.58
CA ASN A 37 51.61 -8.36 17.84
C ASN A 37 52.08 -9.81 18.00
N GLU A 38 51.33 -10.75 17.43
CA GLU A 38 51.58 -12.19 17.50
C GLU A 38 52.65 -12.62 16.48
N SER A 39 53.78 -11.90 16.44
CA SER A 39 54.80 -12.06 15.40
C SER A 39 55.24 -13.51 15.22
N GLY A 40 55.45 -14.25 16.32
CA GLY A 40 55.85 -15.67 16.25
C GLY A 40 54.78 -16.60 15.66
N LYS A 41 53.50 -16.44 16.03
CA LYS A 41 52.40 -17.25 15.48
C LYS A 41 52.15 -16.90 14.02
N ILE A 42 52.17 -15.62 13.68
CA ILE A 42 52.02 -15.13 12.30
C ILE A 42 53.18 -15.62 11.42
N GLU A 43 54.42 -15.57 11.90
CA GLU A 43 55.58 -16.12 11.18
C GLU A 43 55.46 -17.62 10.93
N THR A 44 54.97 -18.37 11.93
CA THR A 44 54.68 -19.80 11.78
C THR A 44 53.62 -20.03 10.71
N LEU A 45 52.55 -19.22 10.67
CA LEU A 45 51.49 -19.34 9.67
C LEU A 45 51.95 -18.96 8.26
N LYS A 46 52.83 -17.95 8.11
CA LYS A 46 53.39 -17.58 6.80
C LYS A 46 54.10 -18.74 6.10
N ASN A 47 54.66 -19.68 6.86
CA ASN A 47 55.37 -20.84 6.33
C ASN A 47 54.45 -22.02 5.96
N ASN A 48 53.22 -22.05 6.51
CA ASN A 48 52.32 -23.20 6.39
C ASN A 48 51.06 -22.91 5.56
N VAL A 49 50.67 -21.63 5.44
CA VAL A 49 49.44 -21.22 4.75
C VAL A 49 49.77 -20.74 3.32
N PRO A 50 49.04 -21.17 2.27
CA PRO A 50 49.38 -20.87 0.88
C PRO A 50 49.52 -19.38 0.56
N GLN A 51 48.65 -18.54 1.13
CA GLN A 51 48.70 -17.08 1.03
C GLN A 51 48.13 -16.50 2.31
N LEU A 52 48.91 -15.66 3.00
CA LEU A 52 48.51 -15.04 4.26
C LEU A 52 48.48 -13.52 4.15
N PHE A 53 47.34 -12.93 4.52
CA PHE A 53 47.12 -11.50 4.63
C PHE A 53 46.84 -11.15 6.08
N VAL A 54 47.42 -10.06 6.58
CA VAL A 54 47.28 -9.64 7.98
C VAL A 54 46.81 -8.20 8.05
N GLY A 55 45.63 -7.99 8.61
CA GLY A 55 45.10 -6.69 9.00
C GLY A 55 45.45 -6.38 10.45
N LYS A 56 45.76 -5.11 10.74
CA LYS A 56 46.20 -4.64 12.07
C LYS A 56 45.09 -3.99 12.90
N HIS A 57 43.89 -3.88 12.33
CA HIS A 57 42.76 -3.21 12.96
C HIS A 57 41.75 -4.26 13.45
N PRO A 58 41.13 -4.06 14.63
CA PRO A 58 39.98 -4.86 15.05
C PRO A 58 38.87 -4.79 14.01
N ILE A 59 38.09 -5.86 13.93
CA ILE A 59 36.90 -5.88 13.08
C ILE A 59 35.67 -5.58 13.95
N THR A 60 34.89 -4.58 13.55
CA THR A 60 33.59 -4.27 14.16
C THR A 60 32.52 -4.17 13.08
N SER A 61 31.26 -4.07 13.50
CA SER A 61 30.13 -3.93 12.56
C SER A 61 30.11 -2.59 11.82
N GLN A 62 30.63 -1.52 12.43
CA GLN A 62 30.56 -0.15 11.88
C GLN A 62 31.90 0.38 11.35
N GLY A 63 33.03 -0.07 11.91
CA GLY A 63 34.36 0.39 11.49
C GLY A 63 34.69 1.82 11.94
N ASP A 64 34.31 2.16 13.18
CA ASP A 64 34.60 3.45 13.82
C ASP A 64 35.73 3.33 14.86
N ASP A 65 36.06 4.42 15.54
CA ASP A 65 36.93 4.39 16.71
C ASP A 65 36.24 3.64 17.87
N ALA A 66 36.98 2.74 18.53
CA ALA A 66 36.51 2.01 19.72
C ALA A 66 37.52 2.10 20.86
N VAL A 67 37.06 1.90 22.09
CA VAL A 67 37.94 1.82 23.26
C VAL A 67 38.45 0.39 23.42
N LEU A 68 39.76 0.20 23.28
CA LEU A 68 40.42 -1.04 23.62
C LEU A 68 40.74 -1.06 25.11
N HIS A 69 40.20 -2.06 25.81
CA HIS A 69 40.51 -2.37 27.19
C HIS A 69 41.68 -3.36 27.24
N GLU A 70 42.82 -2.91 27.76
CA GLU A 70 44.02 -3.75 27.86
C GLU A 70 44.20 -4.29 29.28
N TYR A 71 44.47 -5.59 29.39
CA TYR A 71 44.56 -6.29 30.67
C TYR A 71 45.97 -6.85 30.93
N SER A 72 46.17 -7.40 32.13
CA SER A 72 47.45 -7.97 32.55
C SER A 72 47.91 -9.10 31.63
N LEU A 73 46.96 -9.86 31.08
CA LEU A 73 47.14 -10.88 30.06
C LEU A 73 46.57 -10.36 28.73
N SER A 74 47.38 -10.37 27.66
CA SER A 74 47.01 -9.77 26.36
C SER A 74 45.87 -10.50 25.67
N GLU A 75 45.76 -11.81 25.88
CA GLU A 75 44.70 -12.68 25.35
C GLU A 75 43.29 -12.34 25.84
N PHE A 76 43.18 -11.46 26.85
CA PHE A 76 41.92 -10.95 27.37
C PHE A 76 41.63 -9.50 26.98
N ASN A 77 42.50 -8.87 26.19
CA ASN A 77 42.23 -7.55 25.63
C ASN A 77 40.95 -7.59 24.79
N SER A 78 40.08 -6.58 24.96
CA SER A 78 38.75 -6.59 24.35
C SER A 78 38.26 -5.17 24.06
N LEU A 79 37.35 -5.04 23.09
CA LEU A 79 36.64 -3.79 22.82
C LEU A 79 35.49 -3.54 23.80
N ALA A 80 35.27 -4.44 24.75
CA ALA A 80 34.30 -4.29 25.83
C ALA A 80 34.98 -4.50 27.19
N PRO A 81 34.52 -3.81 28.25
CA PRO A 81 35.04 -4.04 29.58
C PRO A 81 34.67 -5.43 30.10
N VAL A 82 35.56 -6.05 30.87
CA VAL A 82 35.30 -7.34 31.52
C VAL A 82 34.12 -7.28 32.51
N SER A 83 33.28 -8.30 32.50
CA SER A 83 32.16 -8.49 33.42
C SER A 83 32.36 -9.78 34.23
N GLY A 84 31.99 -10.93 33.68
CA GLY A 84 32.13 -12.25 34.30
C GLY A 84 33.58 -12.73 34.42
N LEU A 85 34.47 -12.26 33.55
CA LEU A 85 35.85 -12.76 33.48
C LEU A 85 36.64 -12.62 34.79
N LYS A 86 36.38 -11.57 35.59
CA LYS A 86 37.04 -11.35 36.89
C LYS A 86 36.72 -12.44 37.93
N LYS A 87 35.62 -13.18 37.76
CA LYS A 87 35.28 -14.31 38.63
C LYS A 87 36.20 -15.51 38.37
N LEU A 88 36.51 -15.75 37.10
CA LEU A 88 37.39 -16.83 36.65
C LEU A 88 38.86 -16.45 36.91
N TYR A 89 39.20 -15.18 36.70
CA TYR A 89 40.55 -14.64 36.85
C TYR A 89 40.58 -13.46 37.84
N PRO A 90 40.56 -13.72 39.17
CA PRO A 90 40.51 -12.66 40.18
C PRO A 90 41.77 -11.78 40.19
N GLY A 91 42.90 -12.28 39.66
CA GLY A 91 44.13 -11.53 39.48
C GLY A 91 44.21 -10.70 38.19
N LEU A 92 43.16 -10.68 37.36
CA LEU A 92 43.13 -9.91 36.13
C LEU A 92 43.04 -8.42 36.43
N VAL A 93 44.09 -7.68 36.05
CA VAL A 93 44.17 -6.23 36.25
C VAL A 93 44.03 -5.52 34.93
N GLU A 94 43.17 -4.51 34.88
CA GLU A 94 43.09 -3.59 33.73
C GLU A 94 44.28 -2.64 33.76
N LYS A 95 45.09 -2.66 32.70
CA LYS A 95 46.32 -1.87 32.58
C LYS A 95 46.03 -0.47 32.07
N GLN A 96 45.29 -0.35 30.97
CA GLN A 96 44.98 0.93 30.32
C GLN A 96 43.78 0.83 29.37
N HIS A 97 43.25 2.00 29.01
CA HIS A 97 42.30 2.18 27.91
C HIS A 97 42.95 3.01 26.83
N ARG A 98 42.78 2.62 25.57
CA ARG A 98 43.16 3.47 24.45
C ARG A 98 42.13 3.40 23.34
N THR A 99 41.92 4.53 22.68
CA THR A 99 41.13 4.57 21.45
C THR A 99 41.92 3.89 20.34
N VAL A 100 41.28 2.97 19.63
CA VAL A 100 41.82 2.29 18.45
C VAL A 100 40.86 2.45 17.28
N GLU A 101 41.41 2.67 16.10
CA GLU A 101 40.66 2.65 14.86
C GLU A 101 40.25 1.19 14.56
N THR A 102 38.95 0.95 14.37
CA THR A 102 38.41 -0.35 13.94
C THR A 102 37.91 -0.29 12.51
N HIS A 103 37.85 -1.43 11.82
CA HIS A 103 37.35 -1.50 10.44
C HIS A 103 36.15 -2.46 10.36
N THR A 104 35.30 -2.26 9.36
CA THR A 104 34.37 -3.32 8.93
C THR A 104 35.15 -4.43 8.23
N LEU A 105 34.61 -5.65 8.22
CA LEU A 105 35.25 -6.75 7.50
C LEU A 105 35.41 -6.42 6.00
N GLU A 106 34.42 -5.79 5.39
CA GLU A 106 34.49 -5.35 3.99
C GLU A 106 35.64 -4.36 3.75
N ALA A 107 35.77 -3.35 4.60
CA ALA A 107 36.84 -2.35 4.48
C ALA A 107 38.23 -2.99 4.62
N ALA A 108 38.38 -3.88 5.61
CA ALA A 108 39.62 -4.61 5.82
C ALA A 108 39.98 -5.51 4.62
N LEU A 109 39.03 -6.30 4.11
CA LEU A 109 39.25 -7.14 2.93
C LEU A 109 39.57 -6.28 1.69
N LYS A 110 38.90 -5.15 1.51
CA LYS A 110 39.15 -4.21 0.39
C LYS A 110 40.56 -3.63 0.44
N ALA A 111 41.09 -3.28 1.62
CA ALA A 111 42.46 -2.81 1.78
C ALA A 111 43.50 -3.82 1.27
N HIS A 112 43.18 -5.12 1.32
CA HIS A 112 44.01 -6.21 0.81
C HIS A 112 43.60 -6.73 -0.58
N LYS A 113 42.65 -6.08 -1.26
CA LYS A 113 42.09 -6.48 -2.57
C LYS A 113 41.43 -7.87 -2.54
N LEU A 114 40.80 -8.22 -1.42
CA LEU A 114 40.08 -9.48 -1.19
C LEU A 114 38.56 -9.32 -1.19
N ASN A 115 38.03 -8.12 -1.40
CA ASN A 115 36.59 -7.84 -1.30
C ASN A 115 35.71 -8.55 -2.36
N ALA A 116 36.31 -9.09 -3.43
CA ALA A 116 35.62 -9.90 -4.42
C ALA A 116 35.66 -11.42 -4.11
N ALA A 117 36.44 -11.83 -3.12
CA ALA A 117 36.59 -13.23 -2.75
C ALA A 117 35.46 -13.67 -1.80
N PRO A 118 34.75 -14.78 -2.08
CA PRO A 118 33.74 -15.30 -1.17
C PRO A 118 34.40 -15.83 0.11
N ILE A 119 33.83 -15.49 1.27
CA ILE A 119 34.27 -16.03 2.57
C ILE A 119 33.69 -17.44 2.70
N ALA A 120 34.53 -18.46 2.54
CA ALA A 120 34.12 -19.85 2.65
C ALA A 120 34.25 -20.39 4.08
N GLN A 121 35.20 -19.84 4.86
CA GLN A 121 35.48 -20.21 6.23
C GLN A 121 35.70 -18.96 7.09
N LEU A 122 35.17 -18.96 8.31
CA LEU A 122 35.24 -17.83 9.23
C LEU A 122 35.53 -18.33 10.65
N ILE A 123 36.53 -17.73 11.29
CA ILE A 123 36.89 -17.98 12.69
C ILE A 123 36.75 -16.66 13.44
N ILE A 124 35.94 -16.65 14.50
CA ILE A 124 35.73 -15.48 15.37
C ILE A 124 36.17 -15.83 16.78
N GLU A 125 37.30 -15.28 17.20
CA GLU A 125 37.87 -15.37 18.55
C GLU A 125 37.54 -14.13 19.40
N GLN A 126 36.91 -13.11 18.80
CA GLN A 126 36.48 -11.89 19.49
C GLN A 126 35.10 -12.07 20.15
N LEU A 127 35.09 -12.49 21.42
CA LEU A 127 33.88 -12.92 22.12
C LEU A 127 32.83 -11.80 22.27
N GLU A 128 33.25 -10.58 22.61
CA GLU A 128 32.32 -9.48 22.93
C GLU A 128 31.51 -9.01 21.72
N GLY A 129 32.05 -9.16 20.51
CA GLY A 129 31.47 -8.65 19.28
C GLY A 129 30.86 -9.74 18.38
N ALA A 130 31.05 -11.02 18.72
CA ALA A 130 30.78 -12.13 17.80
C ALA A 130 29.34 -12.14 17.25
N GLN A 131 28.33 -12.00 18.13
CA GLN A 131 26.92 -12.02 17.72
C GLN A 131 26.56 -10.84 16.81
N VAL A 132 26.93 -9.62 17.20
CA VAL A 132 26.62 -8.41 16.42
C VAL A 132 27.32 -8.45 15.06
N LEU A 133 28.57 -8.94 15.03
CA LEU A 133 29.32 -9.16 13.81
C LEU A 133 28.60 -10.16 12.89
N LEU A 134 28.22 -11.34 13.40
CA LEU A 134 27.49 -12.34 12.60
C LEU A 134 26.17 -11.80 12.03
N GLN A 135 25.39 -11.08 12.84
CA GLN A 135 24.14 -10.45 12.38
C GLN A 135 24.39 -9.41 11.27
N THR A 136 25.47 -8.63 11.40
CA THR A 136 25.86 -7.63 10.40
C THR A 136 26.29 -8.31 9.10
N LEU A 137 27.08 -9.38 9.19
CA LEU A 137 27.53 -10.16 8.02
C LEU A 137 26.35 -10.83 7.29
N GLU A 138 25.35 -11.34 8.02
CA GLU A 138 24.12 -11.88 7.42
C GLU A 138 23.32 -10.76 6.73
N ALA A 139 23.15 -9.60 7.38
CA ALA A 139 22.42 -8.47 6.80
C ALA A 139 23.09 -7.94 5.51
N GLN A 140 24.41 -8.07 5.41
CA GLN A 140 25.20 -7.75 4.21
C GLN A 140 25.24 -8.90 3.19
N GLY A 141 24.64 -10.05 3.48
CA GLY A 141 24.65 -11.24 2.63
C GLY A 141 26.02 -11.93 2.51
N GLN A 142 26.99 -11.58 3.37
CA GLN A 142 28.36 -12.11 3.32
C GLN A 142 28.45 -13.55 3.85
N LEU A 143 27.50 -13.98 4.67
CA LEU A 143 27.45 -15.37 5.17
C LEU A 143 26.92 -16.39 4.14
N HIS A 144 26.38 -15.95 3.00
CA HIS A 144 25.77 -16.86 2.02
C HIS A 144 26.74 -17.88 1.41
N SER A 145 28.02 -17.53 1.31
CA SER A 145 29.07 -18.43 0.78
C SER A 145 29.78 -19.21 1.89
N LEU A 146 29.46 -18.92 3.16
CA LEU A 146 30.14 -19.51 4.29
C LEU A 146 29.73 -20.98 4.43
N THR A 147 30.72 -21.87 4.47
CA THR A 147 30.50 -23.32 4.62
C THR A 147 30.82 -23.80 6.03
N LYS A 148 31.82 -23.18 6.66
CA LYS A 148 32.24 -23.47 8.03
C LYS A 148 32.42 -22.19 8.82
N LEU A 149 32.03 -22.25 10.09
CA LEU A 149 32.15 -21.17 11.04
C LEU A 149 32.71 -21.74 12.34
N TRP A 150 33.71 -21.09 12.91
CA TRP A 150 34.16 -21.35 14.27
C TRP A 150 33.95 -20.09 15.10
N VAL A 151 33.32 -20.23 16.26
CA VAL A 151 33.10 -19.09 17.17
C VAL A 151 33.52 -19.47 18.57
N ARG A 152 34.39 -18.64 19.15
CA ARG A 152 34.78 -18.75 20.55
C ARG A 152 33.67 -18.21 21.43
N THR A 153 33.35 -18.95 22.48
CA THR A 153 32.28 -18.62 23.41
C THR A 153 32.61 -19.07 24.83
N SER A 154 31.73 -18.76 25.76
CA SER A 154 31.82 -19.16 27.17
C SER A 154 30.42 -19.44 27.72
N PRO A 155 30.27 -20.38 28.67
CA PRO A 155 28.99 -20.61 29.34
C PRO A 155 28.39 -19.34 29.98
N GLU A 156 29.25 -18.45 30.51
CA GLU A 156 28.85 -17.17 31.10
C GLU A 156 29.24 -15.98 30.20
N SER A 157 28.58 -14.84 30.40
CA SER A 157 28.98 -13.58 29.77
C SER A 157 30.24 -13.04 30.45
N LEU A 158 31.37 -13.10 29.74
CA LEU A 158 32.69 -12.71 30.27
C LEU A 158 33.00 -11.22 30.11
N TYR A 159 32.42 -10.58 29.10
CA TYR A 159 32.56 -9.16 28.78
C TYR A 159 31.20 -8.46 28.75
N ALA A 160 31.17 -7.14 28.94
CA ALA A 160 29.94 -6.38 28.87
C ALA A 160 29.29 -6.49 27.48
N GLY A 161 28.02 -6.90 27.44
CA GLY A 161 27.28 -7.10 26.19
C GLY A 161 27.61 -8.39 25.43
N MET A 162 28.54 -9.22 25.93
CA MET A 162 28.83 -10.52 25.35
C MET A 162 27.65 -11.48 25.58
N PRO A 163 27.17 -12.19 24.54
CA PRO A 163 26.17 -13.23 24.72
C PRO A 163 26.75 -14.46 25.42
N THR A 164 25.91 -15.19 26.14
CA THR A 164 26.25 -16.53 26.63
C THR A 164 26.40 -17.52 25.46
N GLN A 165 27.07 -18.65 25.68
CA GLN A 165 27.17 -19.74 24.70
C GLN A 165 25.81 -20.17 24.17
N SER A 166 24.80 -20.30 25.03
CA SER A 166 23.46 -20.72 24.61
C SER A 166 22.81 -19.69 23.66
N GLU A 167 22.97 -18.39 23.94
CA GLU A 167 22.40 -17.33 23.10
C GLU A 167 23.12 -17.22 21.75
N LEU A 168 24.44 -17.39 21.75
CA LEU A 168 25.24 -17.35 20.53
C LEU A 168 24.98 -18.57 19.64
N ILE A 169 24.86 -19.77 20.23
CA ILE A 169 24.43 -20.98 19.51
C ILE A 169 23.06 -20.76 18.89
N ALA A 170 22.07 -20.30 19.66
CA ALA A 170 20.73 -20.03 19.15
C ALA A 170 20.76 -19.00 18.01
N THR A 171 21.63 -17.99 18.09
CA THR A 171 21.84 -17.05 16.99
C THR A 171 22.42 -17.73 15.75
N CYS A 172 23.44 -18.58 15.90
CA CYS A 172 24.01 -19.31 14.78
C CYS A 172 22.99 -20.25 14.12
N GLU A 173 22.15 -20.92 14.90
CA GLU A 173 21.05 -21.77 14.41
C GLU A 173 20.01 -20.95 13.62
N GLN A 174 19.63 -19.77 14.13
CA GLN A 174 18.74 -18.84 13.41
C GLN A 174 19.34 -18.36 12.09
N LEU A 175 20.68 -18.27 12.04
CA LEU A 175 21.47 -17.98 10.85
C LEU A 175 21.72 -19.23 9.98
N GLY A 176 21.10 -20.37 10.27
CA GLY A 176 21.18 -21.55 9.42
C GLY A 176 22.44 -22.38 9.57
N PHE A 177 23.11 -22.26 10.71
CA PHE A 177 24.27 -23.08 11.04
C PHE A 177 23.89 -24.21 12.00
N GLU A 178 24.54 -25.35 11.85
CA GLU A 178 24.39 -26.52 12.70
C GLU A 178 25.71 -26.80 13.39
N ILE A 179 25.67 -27.14 14.69
CA ILE A 179 26.87 -27.53 15.44
C ILE A 179 27.40 -28.85 14.87
N VAL A 180 28.71 -28.89 14.62
CA VAL A 180 29.43 -30.08 14.18
C VAL A 180 30.30 -30.64 15.30
N ASP A 181 31.05 -29.76 15.95
CA ASP A 181 32.05 -30.14 16.95
C ASP A 181 32.20 -29.03 18.00
N THR A 182 32.80 -29.37 19.13
CA THR A 182 33.06 -28.46 20.23
C THR A 182 34.42 -28.76 20.82
N GLN A 183 35.37 -27.83 20.66
CA GLN A 183 36.71 -27.92 21.22
C GLN A 183 36.75 -27.09 22.51
N ALA A 184 37.01 -27.76 23.62
CA ALA A 184 37.02 -27.17 24.95
C ALA A 184 38.30 -27.56 25.69
N ASP A 185 39.46 -27.23 25.09
CA ASP A 185 40.76 -27.38 25.77
C ASP A 185 40.78 -26.56 27.07
N ASP A 186 40.09 -25.41 27.06
CA ASP A 186 39.68 -24.63 28.22
C ASP A 186 38.14 -24.63 28.35
N PRO A 187 37.55 -25.15 29.45
CA PRO A 187 36.09 -25.19 29.62
C PRO A 187 35.45 -23.81 29.75
N ASP A 188 36.23 -22.78 30.10
CA ASP A 188 35.74 -21.39 30.18
C ASP A 188 35.72 -20.71 28.80
N PHE A 189 36.47 -21.24 27.83
CA PHE A 189 36.66 -20.69 26.49
C PHE A 189 36.48 -21.77 25.42
N VAL A 190 35.24 -22.03 25.05
CA VAL A 190 34.87 -23.10 24.13
C VAL A 190 34.88 -22.61 22.68
N LEU A 191 35.58 -23.30 21.78
CA LEU A 191 35.51 -23.07 20.33
C LEU A 191 34.48 -24.02 19.72
N VAL A 192 33.36 -23.48 19.24
CA VAL A 192 32.30 -24.28 18.62
C VAL A 192 32.46 -24.26 17.11
N GLU A 193 32.53 -25.45 16.48
CA GLU A 193 32.49 -25.60 15.02
C GLU A 193 31.04 -25.71 14.56
N PHE A 194 30.72 -24.92 13.55
CA PHE A 194 29.45 -24.92 12.87
C PHE A 194 29.62 -25.18 11.38
N LYS A 195 28.62 -25.84 10.80
CA LYS A 195 28.48 -26.02 9.36
C LYS A 195 27.20 -25.37 8.87
N ARG A 196 27.28 -24.66 7.75
CA ARG A 196 26.08 -24.05 7.13
C ARG A 196 25.17 -25.15 6.60
N ASN A 197 23.89 -25.10 6.95
CA ASN A 197 22.88 -25.97 6.37
C ASN A 197 22.71 -25.60 4.88
N PRO A 198 22.89 -26.54 3.94
CA PRO A 198 22.83 -26.26 2.50
C PRO A 198 21.45 -25.79 2.03
N LEU A 199 20.37 -26.10 2.78
CA LEU A 199 19.00 -25.73 2.46
C LEU A 199 18.58 -24.39 3.07
N TYR A 200 19.39 -23.76 3.92
CA TYR A 200 18.99 -22.54 4.63
C TYR A 200 18.66 -21.38 3.69
N SER A 201 19.47 -21.18 2.65
CA SER A 201 19.24 -20.12 1.65
C SER A 201 17.95 -20.34 0.87
N GLU A 202 17.61 -21.58 0.57
CA GLU A 202 16.32 -21.93 -0.05
C GLU A 202 15.17 -21.70 0.95
N TYR A 203 15.32 -22.17 2.19
CA TYR A 203 14.34 -21.95 3.25
C TYR A 203 14.01 -20.46 3.45
N LYS A 204 15.02 -19.57 3.51
CA LYS A 204 14.79 -18.12 3.60
C LYS A 204 14.04 -17.57 2.40
N LYS A 205 14.42 -17.96 1.18
CA LYS A 205 13.68 -17.56 -0.04
C LYS A 205 12.23 -18.05 -0.02
N LEU A 206 11.98 -19.28 0.43
CA LEU A 206 10.62 -19.81 0.58
C LEU A 206 9.84 -19.06 1.67
N GLN A 207 10.46 -18.75 2.80
CA GLN A 207 9.87 -17.98 3.90
C GLN A 207 9.44 -16.58 3.43
N GLU A 208 10.30 -15.88 2.70
CA GLU A 208 9.97 -14.57 2.10
C GLU A 208 8.84 -14.67 1.09
N LYS A 209 8.86 -15.70 0.22
CA LYS A 209 7.79 -15.94 -0.75
C LYS A 209 6.47 -16.22 -0.06
N ALA A 210 6.47 -17.01 1.01
CA ALA A 210 5.29 -17.31 1.82
C ALA A 210 4.74 -16.04 2.48
N ALA A 211 5.61 -15.21 3.07
CA ALA A 211 5.21 -13.92 3.66
C ALA A 211 4.58 -12.98 2.62
N LYS A 212 5.17 -12.88 1.42
CA LYS A 212 4.62 -12.08 0.31
C LYS A 212 3.27 -12.60 -0.17
N LEU A 213 3.09 -13.92 -0.24
CA LEU A 213 1.82 -14.54 -0.63
C LEU A 213 0.74 -14.27 0.43
N ALA A 214 1.05 -14.46 1.71
CA ALA A 214 0.11 -14.17 2.81
C ALA A 214 -0.33 -12.69 2.82
N GLN A 215 0.59 -11.77 2.56
CA GLN A 215 0.25 -10.34 2.44
C GLN A 215 -0.71 -10.08 1.25
N ARG A 216 -0.44 -10.69 0.09
CA ARG A 216 -1.34 -10.58 -1.08
C ARG A 216 -2.72 -11.17 -0.82
N GLU A 217 -2.80 -12.31 -0.13
CA GLU A 217 -4.09 -12.91 0.25
C GLU A 217 -4.90 -11.97 1.14
N LYS A 218 -4.25 -11.32 2.11
CA LYS A 218 -4.89 -10.33 2.98
C LYS A 218 -5.41 -9.12 2.19
N GLU A 219 -4.61 -8.60 1.26
CA GLU A 219 -5.01 -7.48 0.38
C GLU A 219 -6.17 -7.87 -0.54
N GLN A 220 -6.13 -9.07 -1.12
CA GLN A 220 -7.19 -9.60 -1.97
C GLN A 220 -8.48 -9.82 -1.19
N ALA A 221 -8.40 -10.32 0.04
CA ALA A 221 -9.57 -10.49 0.91
C ALA A 221 -10.24 -9.14 1.21
N ALA A 222 -9.45 -8.12 1.56
CA ALA A 222 -9.96 -6.76 1.80
C ALA A 222 -10.58 -6.13 0.52
N SER A 223 -9.96 -6.35 -0.64
CA SER A 223 -10.49 -5.90 -1.93
C SER A 223 -11.82 -6.58 -2.26
N ASN A 224 -11.92 -7.89 -2.04
CA ASN A 224 -13.14 -8.65 -2.26
C ASN A 224 -14.27 -8.20 -1.32
N GLU A 225 -13.99 -7.93 -0.04
CA GLU A 225 -14.98 -7.41 0.91
C GLU A 225 -15.51 -6.05 0.46
N LYS A 226 -14.63 -5.14 0.02
CA LYS A 226 -15.01 -3.84 -0.53
C LYS A 226 -15.89 -3.99 -1.78
N ALA A 227 -15.52 -4.86 -2.71
CA ALA A 227 -16.29 -5.12 -3.92
C ALA A 227 -17.68 -5.71 -3.59
N GLN A 228 -17.78 -6.59 -2.59
CA GLN A 228 -19.07 -7.13 -2.13
C GLN A 228 -19.95 -6.04 -1.52
N ALA A 229 -19.38 -5.13 -0.71
CA ALA A 229 -20.11 -4.00 -0.16
C ALA A 229 -20.62 -3.04 -1.26
N GLU A 230 -19.79 -2.73 -2.27
CA GLU A 230 -20.19 -1.92 -3.43
C GLU A 230 -21.30 -2.60 -4.24
N ILE A 231 -21.21 -3.91 -4.48
CA ILE A 231 -22.27 -4.68 -5.14
C ILE A 231 -23.59 -4.60 -4.35
N ALA A 232 -23.53 -4.72 -3.01
CA ALA A 232 -24.72 -4.61 -2.17
C ALA A 232 -25.35 -3.22 -2.25
N GLN A 233 -24.53 -2.15 -2.22
CA GLN A 233 -24.99 -0.77 -2.38
C GLN A 233 -25.62 -0.53 -3.75
N LEU A 234 -24.98 -1.00 -4.83
CA LEU A 234 -25.49 -0.88 -6.19
C LEU A 234 -26.82 -1.61 -6.37
N LYS A 235 -26.97 -2.81 -5.78
CA LYS A 235 -28.24 -3.55 -5.79
C LYS A 235 -29.34 -2.76 -5.08
N GLN A 236 -29.06 -2.19 -3.91
CA GLN A 236 -30.03 -1.37 -3.17
C GLN A 236 -30.41 -0.09 -3.94
N ALA A 237 -29.43 0.57 -4.57
CA ALA A 237 -29.67 1.75 -5.39
C ALA A 237 -30.54 1.42 -6.62
N HIS A 238 -30.25 0.30 -7.29
CA HIS A 238 -31.03 -0.18 -8.43
C HIS A 238 -32.47 -0.49 -8.04
N GLU A 239 -32.70 -1.15 -6.90
CA GLU A 239 -34.05 -1.43 -6.40
C GLU A 239 -34.84 -0.14 -6.11
N LYS A 240 -34.23 0.83 -5.42
CA LYS A 240 -34.85 2.15 -5.20
C LYS A 240 -35.19 2.86 -6.49
N PHE A 241 -34.27 2.87 -7.46
CA PHE A 241 -34.49 3.48 -8.77
C PHE A 241 -35.65 2.80 -9.52
N THR A 242 -35.72 1.47 -9.47
CA THR A 242 -36.79 0.69 -10.10
C THR A 242 -38.15 1.02 -9.47
N GLN A 243 -38.22 1.13 -8.14
CA GLN A 243 -39.44 1.52 -7.42
C GLN A 243 -39.88 2.95 -7.80
N GLN A 244 -38.97 3.92 -7.78
CA GLN A 244 -39.24 5.30 -8.18
C GLN A 244 -39.75 5.40 -9.62
N HIS A 245 -39.13 4.65 -10.54
CA HIS A 245 -39.53 4.62 -11.94
C HIS A 245 -40.94 4.02 -12.11
N ALA A 246 -41.25 2.94 -11.38
CA ALA A 246 -42.59 2.35 -11.38
C ALA A 246 -43.66 3.32 -10.85
N GLU A 247 -43.35 4.11 -9.81
CA GLU A 247 -44.24 5.16 -9.31
C GLU A 247 -44.45 6.29 -10.32
N GLN A 248 -43.38 6.74 -10.99
CA GLN A 248 -43.48 7.76 -12.05
C GLN A 248 -44.34 7.29 -13.22
N ILE A 249 -44.19 6.03 -13.67
CA ILE A 249 -45.05 5.44 -14.70
C ILE A 249 -46.51 5.46 -14.26
N LYS A 250 -46.81 5.06 -13.01
CA LYS A 250 -48.19 5.08 -12.49
C LYS A 250 -48.78 6.49 -12.47
N LYS A 251 -48.00 7.50 -12.03
CA LYS A 251 -48.43 8.90 -12.04
C LYS A 251 -48.70 9.40 -13.46
N ALA A 252 -47.79 9.18 -14.39
CA ALA A 252 -47.95 9.58 -15.78
C ALA A 252 -49.16 8.89 -16.46
N GLN A 253 -49.42 7.62 -16.14
CA GLN A 253 -50.61 6.91 -16.60
C GLN A 253 -51.91 7.50 -16.03
N ALA A 254 -51.92 7.85 -14.75
CA ALA A 254 -53.07 8.51 -14.12
C ALA A 254 -53.35 9.89 -14.73
N GLU A 255 -52.33 10.72 -14.90
CA GLU A 255 -52.42 12.03 -15.56
C GLU A 255 -52.90 11.90 -17.01
N THR A 256 -52.36 10.94 -17.78
CA THR A 256 -52.80 10.67 -19.15
C THR A 256 -54.29 10.29 -19.20
N THR A 257 -54.76 9.53 -18.21
CA THR A 257 -56.17 9.13 -18.12
C THR A 257 -57.06 10.33 -17.78
N GLN A 258 -56.63 11.18 -16.84
CA GLN A 258 -57.34 12.42 -16.50
C GLN A 258 -57.42 13.38 -17.70
N LEU A 259 -56.30 13.61 -18.39
CA LEU A 259 -56.26 14.46 -19.58
C LEU A 259 -57.15 13.93 -20.71
N LYS A 260 -57.26 12.59 -20.87
CA LYS A 260 -58.21 12.00 -21.83
C LYS A 260 -59.66 12.29 -21.45
N GLN A 261 -60.03 12.11 -20.18
CA GLN A 261 -61.38 12.41 -19.68
C GLN A 261 -61.72 13.90 -19.83
N GLU A 262 -60.78 14.78 -19.51
CA GLU A 262 -60.95 16.23 -19.67
C GLU A 262 -61.09 16.62 -21.14
N ARG A 263 -60.26 16.05 -22.02
CA ARG A 263 -60.37 16.24 -23.47
C ARG A 263 -61.74 15.80 -23.98
N GLU A 264 -62.24 14.62 -23.60
CA GLU A 264 -63.58 14.16 -23.99
C GLU A 264 -64.69 15.10 -23.49
N LYS A 265 -64.58 15.59 -22.25
CA LYS A 265 -65.52 16.58 -21.69
C LYS A 265 -65.51 17.88 -22.48
N LEU A 266 -64.33 18.42 -22.78
CA LEU A 266 -64.17 19.64 -23.58
C LEU A 266 -64.69 19.45 -25.01
N THR A 267 -64.47 18.27 -25.62
CA THR A 267 -65.03 17.95 -26.95
C THR A 267 -66.56 17.97 -26.92
N LYS A 268 -67.21 17.32 -25.92
CA LYS A 268 -68.68 17.37 -25.77
C LYS A 268 -69.20 18.78 -25.53
N GLN A 269 -68.50 19.58 -24.72
CA GLN A 269 -68.86 20.99 -24.50
C GLN A 269 -68.75 21.81 -25.79
N GLN A 270 -67.70 21.60 -26.58
CA GLN A 270 -67.50 22.27 -27.87
C GLN A 270 -68.59 21.90 -28.87
N GLU A 271 -68.98 20.62 -28.94
CA GLU A 271 -70.10 20.16 -29.78
C GLU A 271 -71.43 20.80 -29.35
N SER A 272 -71.73 20.82 -28.04
CA SER A 272 -72.92 21.48 -27.50
C SER A 272 -72.96 22.98 -27.81
N LEU A 273 -71.82 23.68 -27.67
CA LEU A 273 -71.74 25.12 -27.98
C LEU A 273 -71.91 25.38 -29.46
N ARG A 274 -71.37 24.53 -30.34
CA ARG A 274 -71.58 24.62 -31.80
C ARG A 274 -73.06 24.46 -32.15
N GLU A 275 -73.76 23.53 -31.52
CA GLU A 275 -75.20 23.34 -31.77
C GLU A 275 -76.03 24.52 -31.26
N GLN A 276 -75.71 25.06 -30.09
CA GLN A 276 -76.33 26.29 -29.57
C GLN A 276 -76.08 27.49 -30.49
N LEU A 277 -74.85 27.66 -30.99
CA LEU A 277 -74.49 28.72 -31.93
C LEU A 277 -75.31 28.60 -33.22
N ARG A 278 -75.43 27.38 -33.76
CA ARG A 278 -76.25 27.10 -34.96
C ARG A 278 -77.72 27.42 -34.74
N THR A 279 -78.27 27.02 -33.59
CA THR A 279 -79.66 27.33 -33.21
C THR A 279 -79.89 28.83 -33.08
N GLN A 280 -78.96 29.55 -32.44
CA GLN A 280 -79.03 31.02 -32.32
C GLN A 280 -78.91 31.72 -33.68
N GLN A 281 -78.03 31.25 -34.56
CA GLN A 281 -77.92 31.76 -35.93
C GLN A 281 -79.23 31.57 -36.70
N GLN A 282 -79.86 30.39 -36.63
CA GLN A 282 -81.18 30.15 -37.24
C GLN A 282 -82.26 31.06 -36.65
N ARG A 283 -82.25 31.27 -35.32
CA ARG A 283 -83.20 32.17 -34.65
C ARG A 283 -83.00 33.62 -35.06
N ASN A 284 -81.75 34.09 -35.16
CA ASN A 284 -81.44 35.43 -35.65
C ASN A 284 -81.89 35.61 -37.10
N GLN A 285 -81.63 34.63 -37.97
CA GLN A 285 -82.12 34.67 -39.36
C GLN A 285 -83.65 34.73 -39.43
N ALA A 286 -84.34 33.96 -38.58
CA ALA A 286 -85.81 33.99 -38.50
C ALA A 286 -86.33 35.36 -38.01
N LEU A 287 -85.70 35.93 -36.97
CA LEU A 287 -86.02 37.27 -36.47
C LEU A 287 -85.71 38.36 -37.49
N GLU A 288 -84.61 38.26 -38.23
CA GLU A 288 -84.28 39.18 -39.33
C GLU A 288 -85.32 39.11 -40.45
N ALA A 289 -85.76 37.91 -40.83
CA ALA A 289 -86.82 37.72 -41.82
C ALA A 289 -88.17 38.26 -41.32
N GLU A 290 -88.51 38.04 -40.04
CA GLU A 290 -89.71 38.58 -39.41
C GLU A 290 -89.66 40.12 -39.34
N MET A 291 -88.52 40.69 -38.95
CA MET A 291 -88.28 42.13 -38.95
C MET A 291 -88.45 42.72 -40.35
N GLN A 292 -87.86 42.11 -41.38
CA GLN A 292 -88.04 42.53 -42.78
C GLN A 292 -89.50 42.45 -43.22
N ALA A 293 -90.21 41.37 -42.89
CA ALA A 293 -91.64 41.22 -43.19
C ALA A 293 -92.49 42.28 -42.48
N THR A 294 -92.17 42.58 -41.23
CA THR A 294 -92.86 43.62 -40.43
C THR A 294 -92.56 45.01 -40.98
N GLN A 295 -91.32 45.29 -41.38
CA GLN A 295 -90.94 46.55 -42.03
C GLN A 295 -91.65 46.70 -43.37
N ALA A 296 -91.71 45.66 -44.19
CA ALA A 296 -92.45 45.66 -45.44
C ALA A 296 -93.94 45.91 -45.22
N ARG A 297 -94.52 45.32 -44.18
CA ARG A 297 -95.92 45.56 -43.76
C ARG A 297 -96.14 46.99 -43.29
N GLN A 298 -95.24 47.54 -42.48
CA GLN A 298 -95.29 48.94 -42.04
C GLN A 298 -95.18 49.89 -43.22
N ASN A 299 -94.24 49.66 -44.15
CA ASN A 299 -94.11 50.45 -45.37
C ASN A 299 -95.39 50.39 -46.22
N LYS A 300 -96.00 49.21 -46.36
CA LYS A 300 -97.28 49.05 -47.06
C LYS A 300 -98.42 49.84 -46.38
N LEU A 301 -98.53 49.73 -45.06
CA LEU A 301 -99.49 50.51 -44.27
C LEU A 301 -99.22 52.02 -44.36
N SER A 302 -97.96 52.45 -44.38
CA SER A 302 -97.57 53.84 -44.59
C SER A 302 -97.99 54.34 -45.95
N ILE A 303 -97.79 53.55 -47.02
CA ILE A 303 -98.26 53.87 -48.37
C ILE A 303 -99.79 53.90 -48.43
N GLU A 304 -100.47 52.97 -47.75
CA GLU A 304 -101.94 52.96 -47.66
C GLU A 304 -102.47 54.17 -46.87
N LEU A 305 -101.78 54.59 -45.80
CA LEU A 305 -102.08 55.80 -45.04
C LEU A 305 -101.83 57.06 -45.87
N GLU A 306 -100.69 57.19 -46.55
CA GLU A 306 -100.43 58.30 -47.48
C GLU A 306 -101.48 58.37 -48.60
N ARG A 307 -101.91 57.21 -49.13
CA ARG A 307 -103.02 57.16 -50.10
C ARG A 307 -104.34 57.59 -49.49
N ALA A 308 -104.65 57.17 -48.26
CA ALA A 308 -105.85 57.57 -47.56
C ALA A 308 -105.83 59.07 -47.20
N GLU A 309 -104.69 59.61 -46.80
CA GLU A 309 -104.47 61.04 -46.58
C GLU A 309 -104.61 61.83 -47.89
N ALA A 310 -104.00 61.37 -48.99
CA ALA A 310 -104.17 61.99 -50.31
C ALA A 310 -105.62 61.91 -50.80
N GLN A 311 -106.35 60.82 -50.50
CA GLN A 311 -107.78 60.71 -50.77
C GLN A 311 -108.61 61.64 -49.87
N LEU A 312 -108.24 61.82 -48.60
CA LEU A 312 -108.88 62.77 -47.70
C LEU A 312 -108.59 64.21 -48.11
N ASP A 313 -107.41 64.52 -48.62
CA ASP A 313 -107.08 65.83 -49.20
C ASP A 313 -107.80 66.04 -50.53
N LEU A 314 -107.95 65.02 -51.37
CA LEU A 314 -108.78 65.08 -52.57
C LEU A 314 -110.27 65.27 -52.23
N ILE A 315 -110.77 64.60 -51.19
CA ILE A 315 -112.14 64.76 -50.68
C ILE A 315 -112.31 66.16 -50.05
N LYS A 316 -111.31 66.67 -49.31
CA LYS A 316 -111.29 68.06 -48.84
C LYS A 316 -111.32 69.03 -50.00
N ASP A 317 -110.52 68.82 -51.04
CA ASP A 317 -110.50 69.68 -52.23
C ASP A 317 -111.82 69.62 -53.02
N LEU A 318 -112.46 68.44 -53.10
CA LEU A 318 -113.78 68.28 -53.73
C LEU A 318 -114.89 68.92 -52.88
N LEU A 319 -114.89 68.75 -51.56
CA LEU A 319 -115.86 69.34 -50.63
C LEU A 319 -115.67 70.86 -50.46
N LEU A 320 -114.46 71.38 -50.64
CA LEU A 320 -114.18 72.81 -50.62
C LEU A 320 -114.47 73.47 -51.98
N LYS A 321 -114.30 72.76 -53.10
CA LYS A 321 -114.76 73.24 -54.41
C LYS A 321 -116.28 73.27 -54.54
N ASP A 322 -117.01 72.33 -53.94
CA ASP A 322 -118.48 72.35 -53.96
C ASP A 322 -119.09 73.46 -53.10
N LYS A 323 -118.34 74.03 -52.14
CA LYS A 323 -118.80 75.18 -51.35
C LYS A 323 -118.57 76.55 -51.98
N LEU A 324 -117.91 76.65 -53.14
CA LEU A 324 -117.61 77.93 -53.79
C LEU A 324 -118.44 78.22 -55.06
N LEU A 325 -119.41 77.37 -55.42
CA LEU A 325 -120.23 77.54 -56.63
C LEU A 325 -121.73 77.83 -56.41
N GLN A 326 -122.16 78.20 -55.20
CA GLN A 326 -123.48 78.80 -54.99
C GLN A 326 -123.45 79.97 -53.99
N ARG A 327 -122.81 81.08 -54.40
CA ARG A 327 -123.41 82.43 -54.46
C ARG A 327 -122.38 83.45 -54.90
#